data_AF-A0A2D5V1I3-F1
#
_entry.id   AF-A0A2D5V1I3-F1
#
_cell.length_a   1.000
_cell.length_b   1.000
_cell.length_c   1.000
_cell.angle_alpha   90.00
_cell.angle_beta   90.00
_cell.angle_gamma   90.00
#
_symmetry.space_group_name_H-M   'P 1'
#
loop_
_entity.id
_entity.type
_entity.pdbx_description
1 polymer ?
#
loop_
_entity_poly.entity_id
_entity_poly.type
_entity_poly.pdbx_seq_one_letter_code
_entity_poly.pdbx_strand_id
1 'polypeptide(L)'
;MKLSFIIKNTPTNQLVRYSILFYWSIFWLFNIVDKIIGGSLFLWVGRDRFAQFQKFFASAGLESPAIANFALIIAAGLEVFAFVFFTGALLYFLKKKIETSRTWFFIGIVFTLITFTIFSIGDHIFGDRFELLEHTLFWFLTLFSWVAFIRLENSSETEKMVINKKQLILVSVISLMLVSTTCFSIFSYNYNFFSRRTDALVAQPVGENIYKVSFPFLGGSVVFEKTIDQFKSENPTKKINHIYTVPNPLRLKKADGLIFYIITEDK
;
A
#
# COMPACT_ATOMS: atom_id res chain seq x y z
N MET A 1 18.21 -36.83 -23.67
CA MET A 1 18.33 -35.58 -22.89
C MET A 1 17.27 -35.59 -21.80
N LYS A 2 17.57 -36.17 -20.64
CA LYS A 2 16.65 -36.25 -19.50
C LYS A 2 16.86 -35.01 -18.63
N LEU A 3 15.87 -34.13 -18.56
CA LEU A 3 15.82 -33.06 -17.57
C LEU A 3 15.67 -33.72 -16.18
N SER A 4 16.78 -33.86 -15.46
CA SER A 4 16.76 -34.25 -14.04
C SER A 4 16.41 -33.00 -13.23
N PHE A 5 15.11 -32.69 -13.12
CA PHE A 5 14.64 -31.82 -12.05
C PHE A 5 14.76 -32.62 -10.74
N ILE A 6 15.96 -32.58 -10.17
CA ILE A 6 16.27 -33.14 -8.86
C ILE A 6 15.38 -32.40 -7.87
N ILE A 7 14.30 -33.06 -7.42
CA ILE A 7 13.56 -32.70 -6.21
C ILE A 7 14.54 -32.93 -5.06
N LYS A 8 15.40 -31.94 -4.81
CA LYS A 8 16.25 -31.90 -3.63
C LYS A 8 15.30 -31.56 -2.50
N ASN A 9 15.12 -32.48 -1.54
CA ASN A 9 14.41 -32.22 -0.29
C ASN A 9 15.12 -31.05 0.41
N THR A 10 14.70 -29.82 0.12
CA THR A 10 15.14 -28.63 0.83
C THR A 10 14.65 -28.80 2.25
N PRO A 11 15.53 -28.91 3.26
CA PRO A 11 15.09 -29.05 4.64
C PRO A 11 14.21 -27.84 4.98
N THR A 12 13.11 -28.05 5.71
CA THR A 12 12.08 -27.03 5.93
C THR A 12 12.65 -25.71 6.46
N ASN A 13 13.72 -25.76 7.24
CA ASN A 13 14.43 -24.58 7.74
C ASN A 13 14.96 -23.69 6.60
N GLN A 14 15.49 -24.29 5.53
CA GLN A 14 15.97 -23.57 4.36
C GLN A 14 14.82 -22.99 3.53
N LEU A 15 13.68 -23.70 3.47
CA LEU A 15 12.47 -23.18 2.82
C LEU A 15 11.91 -21.97 3.58
N VAL A 16 11.86 -22.02 4.91
CA VAL A 16 11.39 -20.89 5.73
C VAL A 16 12.35 -19.71 5.62
N ARG A 17 13.67 -19.93 5.67
CA ARG A 17 14.67 -18.88 5.43
C ARG A 17 14.52 -18.23 4.06
N TYR A 18 14.32 -19.03 3.01
CA TYR A 18 14.01 -18.52 1.68
C TYR A 18 12.74 -17.66 1.68
N SER A 19 11.65 -18.15 2.27
CA SER A 19 10.38 -17.44 2.32
C SER A 19 10.48 -16.09 3.04
N ILE A 20 11.27 -16.01 4.13
CA ILE A 20 11.54 -14.75 4.84
C ILE A 20 12.25 -13.74 3.92
N LEU A 21 13.32 -14.17 3.23
CA LEU A 21 14.08 -13.30 2.33
C LEU A 21 13.22 -12.85 1.14
N PHE A 22 12.44 -13.76 0.58
CA PHE A 22 11.56 -13.51 -0.55
C PHE A 22 10.44 -12.53 -0.16
N TYR A 23 9.80 -12.73 0.99
CA TYR A 23 8.78 -11.84 1.53
C TYR A 23 9.30 -10.40 1.65
N TRP A 24 10.44 -10.20 2.32
CA TRP A 24 10.99 -8.86 2.52
C TRP A 24 11.45 -8.19 1.23
N SER A 25 11.95 -8.98 0.26
CA SER A 25 12.30 -8.45 -1.06
C SER A 25 11.06 -7.93 -1.81
N ILE A 26 9.97 -8.70 -1.81
CA ILE A 26 8.71 -8.29 -2.45
C ILE A 26 8.05 -7.13 -1.71
N PHE A 27 8.05 -7.17 -0.38
CA PHE A 27 7.48 -6.12 0.46
C PHE A 27 8.08 -4.76 0.11
N TRP A 28 9.42 -4.67 0.07
CA TRP A 28 10.08 -3.41 -0.27
C TRP A 28 9.95 -3.05 -1.76
N LEU A 29 9.94 -4.03 -2.65
CA LEU A 29 9.65 -3.78 -4.07
C LEU A 29 8.30 -3.09 -4.25
N PHE A 30 7.24 -3.61 -3.62
CA PHE A 30 5.91 -3.00 -3.74
C PHE A 30 5.83 -1.62 -3.10
N ASN A 31 6.54 -1.37 -2.00
CA ASN A 31 6.62 -0.03 -1.40
C ASN A 31 7.29 0.99 -2.34
N ILE A 32 8.35 0.60 -3.05
CA ILE A 32 9.01 1.44 -4.05
C ILE A 32 8.08 1.67 -5.24
N VAL A 33 7.44 0.61 -5.76
CA VAL A 33 6.51 0.71 -6.89
C VAL A 33 5.33 1.61 -6.55
N ASP A 34 4.78 1.54 -5.32
CA ASP A 34 3.69 2.41 -4.86
C ASP A 34 4.08 3.90 -4.93
N LYS A 35 5.33 4.22 -4.59
CA LYS A 35 5.84 5.60 -4.65
C LYS A 35 6.10 6.09 -6.07
N ILE A 36 6.42 5.19 -7.01
CA ILE A 36 6.67 5.54 -8.41
C ILE A 36 5.35 5.73 -9.18
N ILE A 37 4.36 4.86 -8.95
CA ILE A 37 3.13 4.84 -9.75
C ILE A 37 2.23 6.05 -9.48
N GLY A 38 2.29 6.65 -8.29
CA GLY A 38 1.64 7.93 -7.99
C GLY A 38 0.12 7.91 -8.18
N GLY A 39 -0.64 7.52 -7.15
CA GLY A 39 -2.10 7.50 -7.20
C GLY A 39 -2.70 6.20 -7.75
N SER A 40 -3.94 6.26 -8.24
CA SER A 40 -4.68 5.07 -8.67
C SER A 40 -4.66 4.86 -10.18
N LEU A 41 -4.07 3.75 -10.63
CA LEU A 41 -4.16 3.24 -12.00
C LEU A 41 -5.11 2.04 -12.09
N PHE A 42 -5.43 1.60 -13.31
CA PHE A 42 -6.15 0.36 -13.55
C PHE A 42 -5.36 -0.82 -12.92
N LEU A 43 -5.97 -1.54 -11.97
CA LEU A 43 -5.39 -2.58 -11.12
C LEU A 43 -4.38 -2.16 -10.02
N TRP A 44 -4.01 -0.87 -9.92
CA TRP A 44 -3.15 -0.37 -8.85
C TRP A 44 -3.85 0.73 -8.06
N VAL A 45 -4.29 0.43 -6.84
CA VAL A 45 -4.94 1.38 -5.94
C VAL A 45 -3.90 1.92 -4.96
N GLY A 46 -2.95 2.69 -5.49
CA GLY A 46 -1.93 3.38 -4.69
C GLY A 46 -2.46 4.70 -4.13
N ARG A 47 -1.86 5.17 -3.04
CA ARG A 47 -2.07 6.54 -2.53
C ARG A 47 -1.00 7.44 -3.14
N ASP A 48 -1.36 8.66 -3.52
CA ASP A 48 -0.36 9.66 -3.90
C ASP A 48 0.45 10.07 -2.65
N ARG A 49 1.64 9.47 -2.51
CA ARG A 49 2.54 9.70 -1.38
C ARG A 49 3.14 11.09 -1.37
N PHE A 50 3.30 11.74 -2.54
CA PHE A 50 3.75 13.14 -2.61
C PHE A 50 2.70 14.06 -2.00
N ALA A 51 1.45 13.93 -2.44
CA ALA A 51 0.35 14.71 -1.89
C ALA A 51 0.11 14.40 -0.39
N GLN A 52 0.30 13.15 0.04
CA GLN A 52 0.17 12.77 1.44
C GLN A 52 1.26 13.44 2.31
N PHE A 53 2.53 13.38 1.90
CA PHE A 53 3.63 14.03 2.64
C PHE A 53 3.45 15.54 2.73
N GLN A 54 3.04 16.20 1.65
CA GLN A 54 2.77 17.64 1.68
C GLN A 54 1.65 18.00 2.66
N LYS A 55 0.58 17.20 2.72
CA LYS A 55 -0.51 17.39 3.70
C LYS A 55 -0.05 17.21 5.14
N PHE A 56 0.80 16.21 5.40
CA PHE A 56 1.36 15.99 6.74
C PHE A 56 2.22 17.17 7.19
N PHE A 57 3.15 17.62 6.35
CA PHE A 57 3.99 18.78 6.69
C PHE A 57 3.18 20.08 6.82
N ALA A 58 2.19 20.31 5.95
CA ALA A 58 1.27 21.44 6.08
C ALA A 58 0.48 21.39 7.40
N SER A 59 0.01 20.20 7.82
CA SER A 59 -0.70 20.04 9.11
C SER A 59 0.18 20.34 10.33
N ALA A 60 1.50 20.21 10.20
CA ALA A 60 2.49 20.57 11.22
C ALA A 60 2.95 22.04 11.13
N GLY A 61 2.34 22.86 10.26
CA GLY A 61 2.69 24.27 10.06
C GLY A 61 3.90 24.50 9.14
N LEU A 62 4.40 23.46 8.47
CA LEU A 62 5.50 23.53 7.51
C LEU A 62 4.92 23.47 6.09
N GLU A 63 4.54 24.63 5.56
CA GLU A 63 3.90 24.72 4.23
C GLU A 63 4.88 24.58 3.05
N SER A 64 6.20 24.57 3.31
CA SER A 64 7.21 24.47 2.26
C SER A 64 7.21 23.10 1.57
N PRO A 65 6.81 23.00 0.29
CA PRO A 65 6.77 21.73 -0.42
C PRO A 65 8.17 21.11 -0.59
N ALA A 66 9.22 21.92 -0.58
CA ALA A 66 10.60 21.46 -0.70
C ALA A 66 11.01 20.56 0.48
N ILE A 67 10.59 20.90 1.71
CA ILE A 67 10.91 20.14 2.91
C ILE A 67 10.19 18.79 2.89
N ALA A 68 8.90 18.78 2.53
CA ALA A 68 8.12 17.56 2.40
C ALA A 68 8.69 16.62 1.33
N ASN A 69 9.07 17.17 0.17
CA ASN A 69 9.67 16.39 -0.91
C ASN A 69 11.05 15.84 -0.51
N PHE A 70 11.87 16.62 0.20
CA PHE A 70 13.16 16.16 0.69
C PHE A 70 13.01 15.01 1.70
N ALA A 71 12.07 15.12 2.63
CA ALA A 71 11.75 14.04 3.57
C ALA A 71 11.27 12.77 2.84
N LEU A 72 10.45 12.92 1.80
CA LEU A 72 10.01 11.81 0.97
C LEU A 72 11.16 11.14 0.20
N ILE A 73 12.13 11.92 -0.31
CA ILE A 73 13.33 11.37 -0.96
C ILE A 73 14.17 10.56 0.04
N ILE A 74 14.35 11.05 1.26
CA ILE A 74 15.04 10.30 2.31
C ILE A 74 14.31 8.99 2.60
N ALA A 75 12.99 9.06 2.80
CA ALA A 75 12.16 7.88 3.03
C ALA A 75 12.31 6.87 1.89
N ALA A 76 12.08 7.29 0.64
CA ALA A 76 12.23 6.43 -0.53
C ALA A 76 13.65 5.85 -0.66
N GLY A 77 14.68 6.63 -0.35
CA GLY A 77 16.06 6.16 -0.33
C GLY A 77 16.28 5.01 0.65
N LEU A 78 15.79 5.14 1.88
CA LEU A 78 15.87 4.08 2.89
C LEU A 78 15.18 2.78 2.43
N GLU A 79 14.01 2.90 1.80
CA GLU A 79 13.27 1.75 1.25
C GLU A 79 14.03 1.06 0.11
N VAL A 80 14.67 1.84 -0.78
CA VAL A 80 15.52 1.32 -1.86
C VAL A 80 16.72 0.58 -1.28
N PHE A 81 17.39 1.14 -0.26
CA PHE A 81 18.49 0.44 0.41
C PHE A 81 18.01 -0.87 1.03
N ALA A 82 16.90 -0.85 1.77
CA ALA A 82 16.31 -2.07 2.34
C ALA A 82 16.04 -3.12 1.24
N PHE A 83 15.39 -2.73 0.14
CA PHE A 83 15.12 -3.60 -1.01
C PHE A 83 16.38 -4.24 -1.60
N VAL A 84 17.43 -3.44 -1.84
CA VAL A 84 18.70 -3.91 -2.39
C VAL A 84 19.34 -4.93 -1.45
N PHE A 85 19.34 -4.67 -0.14
CA PHE A 85 19.96 -5.58 0.83
C PHE A 85 19.18 -6.89 0.99
N PHE A 86 17.84 -6.88 1.03
CA PHE A 86 17.06 -8.12 1.05
C PHE A 86 17.17 -8.92 -0.24
N THR A 87 17.10 -8.24 -1.39
CA THR A 87 17.23 -8.90 -2.69
C THR A 87 18.62 -9.46 -2.87
N GLY A 88 19.66 -8.73 -2.47
CA GLY A 88 21.03 -9.23 -2.46
C GLY A 88 21.20 -10.41 -1.51
N ALA A 89 20.62 -10.37 -0.31
CA ALA A 89 20.61 -11.49 0.63
C ALA A 89 19.94 -12.73 0.02
N LEU A 90 18.80 -12.57 -0.67
CA LEU A 90 18.10 -13.62 -1.40
C LEU A 90 18.97 -14.21 -2.52
N LEU A 91 19.62 -13.38 -3.32
CA LEU A 91 20.50 -13.83 -4.41
C LEU A 91 21.72 -14.58 -3.87
N TYR A 92 22.34 -14.11 -2.78
CA TYR A 92 23.45 -14.82 -2.12
C TYR A 92 23.00 -16.13 -1.49
N PHE A 93 21.79 -16.17 -0.93
CA PHE A 93 21.18 -17.39 -0.40
C PHE A 93 21.00 -18.44 -1.50
N LEU A 94 20.45 -18.05 -2.66
CA LEU A 94 20.30 -18.92 -3.83
C LEU A 94 21.65 -19.41 -4.38
N LYS A 95 22.69 -18.58 -4.32
CA LYS A 95 24.08 -18.93 -4.66
C LYS A 95 24.79 -19.77 -3.58
N LYS A 96 24.09 -20.16 -2.51
CA LYS A 96 24.61 -20.93 -1.36
C LYS A 96 25.76 -20.23 -0.61
N LYS A 97 25.88 -18.91 -0.73
CA LYS A 97 26.82 -18.09 0.05
C LYS A 97 26.14 -17.62 1.34
N ILE A 98 25.98 -18.56 2.27
CA ILE A 98 25.14 -18.37 3.48
C ILE A 98 25.65 -17.23 4.37
N GLU A 99 26.95 -17.16 4.62
CA GLU A 99 27.55 -16.07 5.43
C GLU A 99 27.28 -14.69 4.84
N THR A 100 27.53 -14.53 3.54
CA THR A 100 27.27 -13.25 2.84
C THR A 100 25.77 -12.93 2.84
N SER A 101 24.91 -13.94 2.62
CA SER A 101 23.46 -13.78 2.70
C SER A 101 23.03 -13.27 4.06
N ARG A 102 23.58 -13.83 5.16
CA ARG A 102 23.30 -13.40 6.53
C ARG A 102 23.71 -11.95 6.77
N THR A 103 24.90 -11.54 6.34
CA THR A 103 25.36 -10.16 6.49
C THR A 103 24.45 -9.18 5.74
N TRP A 104 24.11 -9.49 4.49
CA TRP A 104 23.21 -8.66 3.70
C TRP A 104 21.81 -8.59 4.30
N PHE A 105 21.31 -9.72 4.81
CA PHE A 105 20.03 -9.76 5.50
C PHE A 105 20.04 -8.90 6.76
N PHE A 106 21.09 -8.99 7.58
CA PHE A 106 21.24 -8.15 8.78
C PHE A 106 21.22 -6.65 8.44
N ILE A 107 21.94 -6.24 7.40
CA ILE A 107 21.93 -4.83 6.96
C ILE A 107 20.52 -4.43 6.51
N GLY A 108 19.82 -5.29 5.76
CA GLY A 108 18.42 -5.06 5.37
C GLY A 108 17.48 -4.92 6.58
N ILE A 109 17.67 -5.72 7.63
CA ILE A 109 16.96 -5.61 8.91
C ILE A 109 17.21 -4.25 9.55
N VAL A 110 18.47 -3.79 9.62
CA VAL A 110 18.80 -2.48 10.20
C VAL A 110 18.12 -1.34 9.43
N PHE A 111 18.21 -1.32 8.10
CA PHE A 111 17.51 -0.31 7.29
C PHE A 111 16.01 -0.34 7.50
N THR A 112 15.41 -1.53 7.60
CA THR A 112 13.97 -1.70 7.85
C THR A 112 13.56 -1.14 9.20
N LEU A 113 14.31 -1.44 10.26
CA LEU A 113 14.04 -0.92 11.60
C LEU A 113 14.17 0.59 11.66
N ILE A 114 15.20 1.16 11.02
CA ILE A 114 15.37 2.62 10.92
C ILE A 114 14.18 3.23 10.18
N THR A 115 13.79 2.64 9.03
CA THR A 115 12.70 3.14 8.19
C THR A 115 11.38 3.16 8.97
N PHE A 116 10.99 2.04 9.59
CA PHE A 116 9.76 1.99 10.38
C PHE A 116 9.83 2.85 11.65
N THR A 117 11.00 3.04 12.25
CA THR A 117 11.14 3.96 13.38
C THR A 117 10.86 5.40 12.95
N ILE A 118 11.42 5.83 11.81
CA ILE A 118 11.17 7.17 11.25
C ILE A 118 9.69 7.33 10.91
N PHE A 119 9.07 6.31 10.30
CA PHE A 119 7.64 6.35 9.98
C PHE A 119 6.76 6.41 11.24
N SER A 120 7.00 5.56 12.24
CA SER A 120 6.25 5.59 13.51
C SER A 120 6.38 6.94 14.23
N ILE A 121 7.56 7.57 14.20
CA ILE A 121 7.74 8.92 14.76
C ILE A 121 6.92 9.93 13.95
N GLY A 122 6.99 9.86 12.61
CA GLY A 122 6.20 10.69 11.70
C GLY A 122 4.71 10.56 11.99
N ASP A 123 4.18 9.34 12.04
CA ASP A 123 2.77 9.06 12.29
C ASP A 123 2.31 9.59 13.66
N HIS A 124 3.19 9.55 14.66
CA HIS A 124 2.90 10.13 15.96
C HIS A 124 2.81 11.66 15.90
N ILE A 125 3.74 12.31 15.18
CA ILE A 125 3.78 13.77 15.01
C ILE A 125 2.59 14.25 14.18
N PHE A 126 2.26 13.56 13.10
CA PHE A 126 1.19 13.93 12.16
C PHE A 126 -0.20 13.41 12.55
N GLY A 127 -0.27 12.54 13.58
CA GLY A 127 -1.53 12.04 14.13
C GLY A 127 -2.18 10.90 13.35
N ASP A 128 -1.45 10.17 12.51
CA ASP A 128 -1.95 9.02 11.77
C ASP A 128 -1.90 7.72 12.61
N ARG A 129 -2.97 7.50 13.38
CA ARG A 129 -3.04 6.37 14.33
C ARG A 129 -3.12 5.00 13.66
N PHE A 130 -3.64 4.91 12.43
CA PHE A 130 -3.76 3.63 11.73
C PHE A 130 -2.40 3.22 11.14
N GLU A 131 -1.71 4.15 10.47
CA GLU A 131 -0.36 3.89 9.94
C GLU A 131 0.65 3.59 11.07
N LEU A 132 0.51 4.26 12.23
CA LEU A 132 1.36 3.98 13.40
C LEU A 132 1.28 2.53 13.88
N LEU A 133 0.07 1.95 13.92
CA LEU A 133 -0.14 0.56 14.33
C LEU A 133 0.53 -0.40 13.34
N GLU A 134 0.33 -0.16 12.05
CA GLU A 134 0.90 -0.98 10.98
C GLU A 134 2.44 -0.93 11.00
N HIS A 135 3.04 0.25 11.05
CA HIS A 135 4.49 0.41 11.11
C HIS A 135 5.11 -0.22 12.35
N THR A 136 4.45 -0.10 13.51
CA THR A 136 4.90 -0.75 14.75
C THR A 136 4.83 -2.28 14.64
N LEU A 137 3.77 -2.82 14.03
CA LEU A 137 3.66 -4.26 13.79
C LEU A 137 4.78 -4.76 12.86
N PHE A 138 5.05 -4.04 11.76
CA PHE A 138 6.13 -4.40 10.85
C PHE A 138 7.51 -4.29 11.50
N TRP A 139 7.71 -3.33 12.41
CA TRP A 139 8.93 -3.22 13.19
C TRP A 139 9.20 -4.50 14.01
N PHE A 140 8.19 -5.00 14.74
CA PHE A 140 8.32 -6.26 15.47
C PHE A 140 8.48 -7.46 14.53
N LEU A 141 7.71 -7.54 13.44
CA LEU A 141 7.81 -8.61 12.45
C LEU A 141 9.22 -8.70 11.85
N THR A 142 9.88 -7.55 11.66
CA THR A 142 11.25 -7.46 11.18
C THR A 142 12.22 -8.10 12.18
N LEU A 143 12.11 -7.76 13.47
CA LEU A 143 12.92 -8.39 14.51
C LEU A 143 12.69 -9.90 14.61
N PHE A 144 11.42 -10.33 14.58
CA PHE A 144 11.09 -11.76 14.58
C PHE A 144 11.67 -12.47 13.35
N SER A 145 11.65 -11.84 12.18
CA SER A 145 12.26 -12.38 10.96
C SER A 145 13.76 -12.60 11.12
N TRP A 146 14.48 -11.64 11.73
CA TRP A 146 15.90 -11.80 12.05
C TRP A 146 16.16 -12.99 12.99
N VAL A 147 15.44 -13.03 14.11
CA VAL A 147 15.59 -14.10 15.11
C VAL A 147 15.25 -15.47 14.51
N ALA A 148 14.16 -15.57 13.76
CA ALA A 148 13.77 -16.81 13.09
C ALA A 148 14.85 -17.26 12.08
N PHE A 149 15.35 -16.34 11.26
CA PHE A 149 16.36 -16.65 10.25
C PHE A 149 17.66 -17.22 10.85
N ILE A 150 18.15 -16.65 11.96
CA ILE A 150 19.35 -17.16 12.66
C ILE A 150 19.06 -18.49 13.37
N ARG A 151 17.93 -18.62 14.07
CA ARG A 151 17.62 -19.87 14.79
C ARG A 151 17.50 -21.06 13.83
N LEU A 152 16.99 -20.82 12.63
CA LEU A 152 16.88 -21.81 11.56
C LEU A 152 18.22 -22.15 10.88
N GLU A 153 19.27 -21.34 11.09
CA GLU A 153 20.64 -21.64 10.65
C GLU A 153 21.30 -22.68 11.56
N ASN A 154 21.07 -22.58 12.87
CA ASN A 154 21.74 -23.42 13.88
C ASN A 154 21.05 -24.78 14.14
N SER A 155 19.86 -25.00 13.59
CA SER A 155 19.13 -26.25 13.77
C SER A 155 19.59 -27.27 12.72
N SER A 156 20.77 -27.87 12.97
CA SER A 156 21.24 -29.03 12.22
C SER A 156 20.46 -30.30 12.59
N GLU A 157 19.80 -30.85 11.57
CA GLU A 157 19.56 -32.28 11.29
C GLU A 157 18.53 -33.13 12.07
N THR A 158 17.94 -32.73 13.20
CA THR A 158 17.18 -33.72 14.00
C THR A 158 15.68 -33.87 13.74
N GLU A 159 15.07 -33.12 12.83
CA GLU A 159 13.67 -33.39 12.44
C GLU A 159 13.53 -33.47 10.92
N LYS A 160 13.57 -34.71 10.41
CA LYS A 160 13.03 -35.01 9.09
C LYS A 160 11.53 -34.73 9.14
N MET A 161 11.16 -33.51 8.77
CA MET A 161 9.76 -33.17 8.56
C MET A 161 9.25 -33.96 7.35
N VAL A 162 8.55 -35.05 7.63
CA VAL A 162 7.89 -35.86 6.60
C VAL A 162 6.60 -35.15 6.23
N ILE A 163 6.69 -34.14 5.35
CA ILE A 163 5.50 -33.53 4.76
C ILE A 163 4.83 -34.61 3.92
N ASN A 164 3.65 -35.05 4.36
CA ASN A 164 2.88 -36.06 3.65
C ASN A 164 2.46 -35.50 2.28
N LYS A 165 2.65 -36.26 1.19
CA LYS A 165 2.23 -35.85 -0.17
C LYS A 165 0.76 -35.44 -0.23
N LYS A 166 -0.11 -36.06 0.57
CA LYS A 166 -1.53 -35.68 0.67
C LYS A 166 -1.71 -34.28 1.30
N GLN A 167 -0.94 -33.95 2.32
CA GLN A 167 -0.96 -32.62 2.94
C GLN A 167 -0.41 -31.56 1.99
N LEU A 168 0.68 -31.87 1.27
CA LEU A 168 1.24 -30.97 0.27
C LEU A 168 0.20 -30.63 -0.82
N ILE A 169 -0.43 -31.65 -1.40
CA ILE A 169 -1.46 -31.48 -2.44
C ILE A 169 -2.64 -30.67 -1.89
N LEU A 170 -3.13 -31.02 -0.69
CA LEU A 170 -4.24 -30.31 -0.06
C LEU A 170 -3.93 -28.83 0.17
N VAL A 171 -2.76 -28.52 0.74
CA VAL A 171 -2.32 -27.14 0.96
C VAL A 171 -2.17 -26.41 -0.37
N SER A 172 -1.57 -27.03 -1.39
CA SER A 172 -1.45 -26.41 -2.71
C SER A 172 -2.82 -26.11 -3.35
N VAL A 173 -3.79 -27.01 -3.24
CA VAL A 173 -5.15 -26.78 -3.77
C VAL A 173 -5.84 -25.65 -3.02
N ILE A 174 -5.77 -25.65 -1.68
CA ILE A 174 -6.36 -24.59 -0.85
C ILE A 174 -5.71 -23.23 -1.15
N SER A 175 -4.38 -23.17 -1.23
CA SER A 175 -3.64 -21.95 -1.58
C SER A 175 -4.01 -21.45 -2.97
N LEU A 176 -4.07 -22.33 -3.97
CA LEU A 176 -4.45 -21.96 -5.33
C LEU A 176 -5.89 -21.45 -5.40
N MET A 177 -6.82 -22.11 -4.69
CA MET A 177 -8.22 -21.68 -4.62
C MET A 177 -8.34 -20.30 -3.96
N LEU A 178 -7.63 -20.07 -2.85
CA LEU A 178 -7.59 -18.78 -2.16
C LEU A 178 -7.06 -17.68 -3.06
N VAL A 179 -5.88 -17.88 -3.67
CA VAL A 179 -5.25 -16.90 -4.56
C VAL A 179 -6.13 -16.62 -5.78
N SER A 180 -6.71 -17.65 -6.39
CA SER A 180 -7.58 -17.49 -7.55
C SER A 180 -8.85 -16.73 -7.20
N THR A 181 -9.46 -17.04 -6.05
CA THR A 181 -10.68 -16.37 -5.57
C THR A 181 -10.42 -14.91 -5.22
N THR A 182 -9.32 -14.62 -4.53
CA THR A 182 -8.96 -13.23 -4.19
C THR A 182 -8.61 -12.42 -5.44
N CYS A 183 -7.82 -12.98 -6.36
CA CYS A 183 -7.56 -12.35 -7.66
C CYS A 183 -8.86 -12.09 -8.42
N PHE A 184 -9.73 -13.10 -8.58
CA PHE A 184 -11.01 -12.94 -9.27
C PHE A 184 -11.88 -11.87 -8.61
N SER A 185 -11.94 -11.83 -7.27
CA SER A 185 -12.67 -10.81 -6.52
C SER A 185 -12.14 -9.40 -6.79
N ILE A 186 -10.82 -9.21 -6.77
CA ILE A 186 -10.18 -7.92 -7.06
C ILE A 186 -10.47 -7.48 -8.51
N PHE A 187 -10.29 -8.38 -9.48
CA PHE A 187 -10.54 -8.07 -10.89
C PHE A 187 -12.01 -7.79 -11.16
N SER A 188 -12.92 -8.60 -10.61
CA SER A 188 -14.37 -8.41 -10.75
C SER A 188 -14.82 -7.10 -10.11
N TYR A 189 -14.31 -6.77 -8.92
CA TYR A 189 -14.61 -5.48 -8.29
C TYR A 189 -14.10 -4.31 -9.13
N ASN A 190 -12.86 -4.40 -9.62
CA ASN A 190 -12.30 -3.34 -10.46
C ASN A 190 -13.11 -3.17 -11.75
N TYR A 191 -13.39 -4.25 -12.49
CA TYR A 191 -14.15 -4.19 -13.73
C TYR A 191 -15.55 -3.57 -13.53
N ASN A 192 -16.26 -3.96 -12.47
CA ASN A 192 -17.65 -3.53 -12.24
C ASN A 192 -17.77 -2.18 -11.53
N PHE A 193 -16.76 -1.74 -10.77
CA PHE A 193 -16.89 -0.57 -9.89
C PHE A 193 -15.78 0.47 -10.05
N PHE A 194 -14.82 0.29 -10.96
CA PHE A 194 -13.80 1.30 -11.23
C PHE A 194 -14.42 2.62 -11.72
N SER A 195 -15.55 2.54 -12.44
CA SER A 195 -16.27 3.71 -12.92
C SER A 195 -16.68 4.66 -11.78
N ARG A 196 -16.93 4.16 -10.56
CA ARG A 196 -17.22 4.99 -9.37
C ARG A 196 -16.08 5.93 -8.96
N ARG A 197 -14.87 5.73 -9.49
CA ARG A 197 -13.70 6.60 -9.28
C ARG A 197 -13.45 7.58 -10.42
N THR A 198 -14.20 7.48 -11.52
CA THR A 198 -13.98 8.28 -12.73
C THR A 198 -15.23 8.91 -13.29
N ASP A 199 -16.41 8.44 -12.91
CA ASP A 199 -17.69 8.94 -13.41
C ASP A 199 -18.07 10.20 -12.66
N ALA A 200 -18.73 11.11 -13.37
CA ALA A 200 -19.33 12.28 -12.77
C ALA A 200 -20.49 11.88 -11.83
N LEU A 201 -20.74 12.72 -10.84
CA LEU A 201 -21.82 12.56 -9.88
C LEU A 201 -22.95 13.52 -10.22
N VAL A 202 -24.18 13.06 -10.05
CA VAL A 202 -25.35 13.89 -10.28
C VAL A 202 -25.52 14.88 -9.13
N ALA A 203 -25.64 16.16 -9.45
CA ALA A 203 -25.93 17.21 -8.47
C ALA A 203 -27.45 17.29 -8.21
N GLN A 204 -27.87 17.11 -6.96
CA GLN A 204 -29.27 17.12 -6.58
C GLN A 204 -29.71 18.52 -6.15
N PRO A 205 -30.81 19.09 -6.69
CA PRO A 205 -31.31 20.38 -6.24
C PRO A 205 -31.82 20.26 -4.80
N VAL A 206 -31.36 21.15 -3.92
CA VAL A 206 -31.75 21.18 -2.49
C VAL A 206 -32.31 22.54 -2.06
N GLY A 207 -32.33 23.52 -2.96
CA GLY A 207 -32.92 24.84 -2.76
C GLY A 207 -32.89 25.64 -4.06
N GLU A 208 -33.42 26.87 -4.03
CA GLU A 208 -33.29 27.79 -5.16
C GLU A 208 -31.82 28.07 -5.44
N ASN A 209 -31.36 27.72 -6.64
CA ASN A 209 -29.97 27.90 -7.05
C ASN A 209 -28.91 27.17 -6.19
N ILE A 210 -29.31 26.17 -5.41
CA ILE A 210 -28.40 25.38 -4.58
C ILE A 210 -28.51 23.91 -4.93
N TYR A 211 -27.38 23.31 -5.29
CA TYR A 211 -27.27 21.90 -5.62
C TYR A 211 -26.30 21.21 -4.67
N LYS A 212 -26.65 20.00 -4.25
CA LYS A 212 -25.85 19.16 -3.36
C LYS A 212 -25.25 18.01 -4.14
N VAL A 213 -23.96 17.77 -3.92
CA VAL A 213 -23.25 16.58 -4.42
C VAL A 213 -22.70 15.80 -3.23
N SER A 214 -23.03 14.50 -3.20
CA SER A 214 -22.49 13.56 -2.21
C SER A 214 -21.31 12.82 -2.82
N PHE A 215 -20.09 13.18 -2.41
CA PHE A 215 -18.87 12.62 -2.97
C PHE A 215 -18.57 11.25 -2.32
N PRO A 216 -18.31 10.19 -3.10
CA PRO A 216 -17.94 8.90 -2.54
C PRO A 216 -16.53 8.98 -1.94
N PHE A 217 -16.26 8.14 -0.92
CA PHE A 217 -14.95 8.05 -0.27
C PHE A 217 -13.78 7.78 -1.26
N LEU A 218 -14.06 7.12 -2.38
CA LEU A 218 -13.09 6.78 -3.41
C LEU A 218 -13.05 7.77 -4.60
N GLY A 219 -13.86 8.83 -4.57
CA GLY A 219 -13.84 9.87 -5.59
C GLY A 219 -12.57 10.70 -5.49
N GLY A 220 -11.90 10.93 -6.62
CA GLY A 220 -10.72 11.81 -6.73
C GLY A 220 -11.03 13.09 -7.50
N SER A 221 -10.02 13.92 -7.78
CA SER A 221 -10.17 15.16 -8.55
C SER A 221 -10.88 14.96 -9.90
N VAL A 222 -10.62 13.84 -10.58
CA VAL A 222 -11.27 13.49 -11.86
C VAL A 222 -12.79 13.39 -11.74
N VAL A 223 -13.31 12.81 -10.65
CA VAL A 223 -14.75 12.74 -10.38
C VAL A 223 -15.31 14.14 -10.18
N PHE A 224 -14.59 14.97 -9.43
CA PHE A 224 -15.01 16.35 -9.16
C PHE A 224 -15.08 17.19 -10.44
N GLU A 225 -14.01 17.18 -11.26
CA GLU A 225 -13.94 17.92 -12.53
C GLU A 225 -15.07 17.51 -13.47
N LYS A 226 -15.24 16.21 -13.70
CA LYS A 226 -16.33 15.71 -14.55
C LYS A 226 -17.72 16.00 -13.98
N THR A 227 -17.88 16.02 -12.66
CA THR A 227 -19.13 16.42 -12.00
C THR A 227 -19.48 17.88 -12.31
N ILE A 228 -18.49 18.77 -12.26
CA ILE A 228 -18.70 20.19 -12.60
C ILE A 228 -18.99 20.37 -14.09
N ASP A 229 -18.31 19.63 -14.97
CA ASP A 229 -18.57 19.69 -16.40
C ASP A 229 -19.96 19.15 -16.76
N GLN A 230 -20.35 18.02 -16.18
CA GLN A 230 -21.71 17.49 -16.30
C GLN A 230 -22.74 18.50 -15.80
N PHE A 231 -22.52 19.09 -14.62
CA PHE A 231 -23.42 20.09 -14.06
C PHE A 231 -23.62 21.31 -14.98
N LYS A 232 -22.54 21.84 -15.56
CA LYS A 232 -22.61 22.97 -16.52
C LYS A 232 -23.36 22.59 -17.79
N SER A 233 -23.20 21.35 -18.27
CA SER A 233 -23.91 20.86 -19.45
C SER A 233 -25.41 20.70 -19.20
N GLU A 234 -25.79 20.23 -18.00
CA GLU A 234 -27.19 20.04 -17.60
C GLU A 234 -27.88 21.36 -17.22
N ASN A 235 -27.12 22.38 -16.82
CA ASN A 235 -27.64 23.68 -16.37
C ASN A 235 -27.02 24.86 -17.17
N PRO A 236 -27.27 24.95 -18.50
CA PRO A 236 -26.61 25.93 -19.36
C PRO A 236 -26.96 27.39 -19.03
N THR A 237 -28.13 27.62 -18.43
CA THR A 237 -28.66 28.93 -18.02
C THR A 237 -28.15 29.39 -16.66
N LYS A 238 -27.45 28.53 -15.91
CA LYS A 238 -26.93 28.85 -14.58
C LYS A 238 -25.43 29.14 -14.66
N LYS A 239 -24.96 30.10 -13.86
CA LYS A 239 -23.54 30.39 -13.65
C LYS A 239 -23.15 29.94 -12.26
N ILE A 240 -22.09 29.13 -12.14
CA ILE A 240 -21.56 28.74 -10.83
C ILE A 240 -20.93 29.97 -10.18
N ASN A 241 -21.44 30.36 -9.00
CA ASN A 241 -20.88 31.44 -8.20
C ASN A 241 -19.88 30.89 -7.17
N HIS A 242 -20.33 29.96 -6.33
CA HIS A 242 -19.50 29.37 -5.28
C HIS A 242 -19.67 27.84 -5.16
N ILE A 243 -18.57 27.16 -4.81
CA ILE A 243 -18.57 25.77 -4.39
C ILE A 243 -18.02 25.73 -2.96
N TYR A 244 -18.79 25.20 -2.01
CA TYR A 244 -18.39 25.14 -0.61
C TYR A 244 -18.75 23.80 0.04
N THR A 245 -18.02 23.44 1.10
CA THR A 245 -18.31 22.29 1.96
C THR A 245 -18.70 22.78 3.36
N VAL A 246 -19.62 22.09 4.02
CA VAL A 246 -20.14 22.53 5.34
C VAL A 246 -19.18 22.14 6.46
N PRO A 247 -18.90 23.00 7.45
CA PRO A 247 -18.00 22.64 8.54
C PRO A 247 -18.68 21.72 9.58
N ASN A 248 -18.01 20.60 9.86
CA ASN A 248 -17.87 19.86 11.14
C ASN A 248 -18.85 18.79 11.68
N PRO A 249 -20.19 18.87 11.82
CA PRO A 249 -20.89 17.87 12.65
C PRO A 249 -21.15 16.52 11.96
N LEU A 250 -21.04 16.42 10.63
CA LEU A 250 -21.23 15.15 9.90
C LEU A 250 -19.98 14.27 9.79
N ARG A 251 -18.81 14.75 10.28
CA ARG A 251 -17.57 13.95 10.32
C ARG A 251 -17.49 12.98 11.49
N LEU A 252 -18.44 13.07 12.43
CA LEU A 252 -18.51 12.16 13.58
C LEU A 252 -19.24 10.87 13.20
N LYS A 253 -18.45 9.89 12.77
CA LYS A 253 -18.76 8.44 12.84
C LYS A 253 -19.82 7.85 11.90
N LYS A 254 -20.28 8.56 10.86
CA LYS A 254 -21.00 7.94 9.73
C LYS A 254 -20.21 8.15 8.45
N ALA A 255 -19.88 7.05 7.79
CA ALA A 255 -18.94 6.94 6.68
C ALA A 255 -19.54 7.45 5.35
N ASP A 256 -20.03 8.68 5.34
CA ASP A 256 -20.43 9.36 4.10
C ASP A 256 -19.27 10.27 3.67
N GLY A 257 -18.84 10.13 2.43
CA GLY A 257 -17.74 10.94 1.89
C GLY A 257 -18.07 12.44 1.84
N LEU A 258 -17.10 13.24 1.38
CA LEU A 258 -17.20 14.71 1.33
C LEU A 258 -18.53 15.17 0.70
N ILE A 259 -19.26 16.09 1.33
CA ILE A 259 -20.43 16.72 0.71
C ILE A 259 -20.05 18.15 0.32
N PHE A 260 -20.33 18.55 -0.92
CA PHE A 260 -20.18 19.93 -1.36
C PHE A 260 -21.45 20.44 -2.04
N TYR A 261 -21.62 21.76 -1.97
CA TYR A 261 -22.75 22.47 -2.52
C TYR A 261 -22.28 23.38 -3.65
N ILE A 262 -23.02 23.40 -4.75
CA ILE A 262 -22.84 24.30 -5.89
C ILE A 262 -23.94 25.36 -5.79
N ILE A 263 -23.54 26.61 -5.55
CA ILE A 263 -24.44 27.77 -5.61
C ILE A 263 -24.32 28.40 -6.98
N THR A 264 -25.47 28.64 -7.61
CA THR A 264 -25.55 29.26 -8.92
C THR A 264 -26.27 30.60 -8.90
N GLU A 265 -26.14 31.35 -9.99
CA GLU A 265 -26.99 32.49 -10.31
C GLU A 265 -27.52 32.31 -11.73
N ASP A 266 -28.66 32.93 -12.02
CA ASP A 266 -29.16 32.98 -13.39
C ASP A 266 -28.24 33.83 -14.27
N LYS A 267 -27.97 33.35 -15.48
CA LYS A 267 -27.20 34.10 -16.48
C LYS A 267 -28.00 35.23 -17.10
#